data_AF-A0A158NXE1-F1
#
_entry.id   AF-A0A158NXE1-F1
#
_cell.length_a   1.000
_cell.length_b   1.000
_cell.length_c   1.000
_cell.angle_alpha   90.00
_cell.angle_beta   90.00
_cell.angle_gamma   90.00
#
_symmetry.space_group_name_H-M   'P 1'
#
loop_
_entity.id
_entity.type
_entity.pdbx_description
1 polymer ?
#
loop_
_entity_poly.entity_id
_entity_poly.type
_entity_poly.pdbx_seq_one_letter_code
_entity_poly.pdbx_strand_id
1 'polypeptide(L)'
;NIVILCWTLAAACNILVLFGLYKRQISVLSTAIYVALSRTVWAIGIAWIVIVCCTEHGDIVKKLLAYKIWIPLSRLTYCAYLVNPFIIHSISLHSETPVHFEWLSTSATIIGYLVISYFCAYILSLM
;
A
#
# COMPACT_ATOMS: atom_id res chain seq x y z
N ASN A 1 25.83 -14.31 -7.01
CA ASN A 1 25.31 -14.95 -5.79
C ASN A 1 24.76 -13.97 -4.76
N ILE A 2 25.54 -12.97 -4.31
CA ILE A 2 25.11 -12.04 -3.23
C ILE A 2 23.83 -11.27 -3.60
N VAL A 3 23.73 -10.77 -4.84
CA VAL A 3 22.55 -10.01 -5.29
C VAL A 3 21.26 -10.84 -5.21
N ILE A 4 21.28 -12.09 -5.70
CA ILE A 4 20.11 -13.00 -5.69
C ILE A 4 19.69 -13.33 -4.26
N LEU A 5 20.65 -13.56 -3.36
CA LEU A 5 20.39 -13.76 -1.93
C LEU A 5 19.71 -12.55 -1.29
N CYS A 6 20.12 -11.34 -1.63
CA CYS A 6 19.47 -10.14 -1.11
C CYS A 6 18.08 -9.91 -1.73
N TRP A 7 17.86 -10.31 -2.99
CA TRP A 7 16.52 -10.32 -3.60
C TRP A 7 15.57 -11.28 -2.88
N THR A 8 16.01 -12.52 -2.63
CA THR A 8 15.18 -13.52 -1.93
C THR A 8 14.96 -13.13 -0.47
N LEU A 9 15.97 -12.56 0.20
CA LEU A 9 15.86 -12.07 1.57
C LEU A 9 14.90 -10.87 1.66
N ALA A 10 15.02 -9.88 0.77
CA ALA A 10 14.10 -8.74 0.74
C ALA A 10 12.66 -9.17 0.43
N ALA A 11 12.47 -10.08 -0.52
CA ALA A 11 11.16 -10.65 -0.81
C ALA A 11 10.59 -11.41 0.38
N ALA A 12 11.39 -12.26 1.04
CA ALA A 12 10.99 -13.00 2.23
C ALA A 12 10.62 -12.07 3.39
N CYS A 13 11.39 -11.00 3.63
CA CYS A 13 11.09 -9.99 4.64
C CYS A 13 9.75 -9.28 4.36
N ASN A 14 9.49 -8.87 3.11
CA ASN A 14 8.22 -8.22 2.76
C ASN A 14 7.03 -9.19 2.85
N ILE A 15 7.20 -10.44 2.43
CA ILE A 15 6.17 -11.49 2.54
C ILE A 15 5.87 -11.78 4.01
N LEU A 16 6.90 -11.87 4.86
CA LEU A 16 6.74 -12.08 6.30
C LEU A 16 5.98 -10.91 6.97
N VAL A 17 6.22 -9.68 6.52
CA VAL A 17 5.46 -8.50 6.97
C VAL A 17 4.03 -8.44 6.43
N LEU A 18 3.73 -9.09 5.32
CA LEU A 18 2.35 -9.14 4.80
C LEU A 18 1.52 -10.25 5.45
N PHE A 19 2.13 -11.42 5.67
CA PHE A 19 1.42 -12.61 6.16
C PHE A 19 1.69 -12.95 7.63
N GLY A 20 2.59 -12.23 8.31
CA GLY A 20 3.00 -12.55 9.68
C GLY A 20 1.88 -12.48 10.72
N LEU A 21 0.78 -11.77 10.44
CA LEU A 21 -0.41 -11.69 11.29
C LEU A 21 -1.61 -12.51 10.82
N TYR A 22 -1.41 -13.43 9.86
CA TYR A 22 -2.52 -14.23 9.33
C TYR A 22 -3.19 -15.10 10.41
N LYS A 23 -2.49 -15.47 11.49
CA LYS A 23 -3.08 -16.17 12.63
C LYS A 23 -3.55 -15.19 13.70
N ARG A 24 -4.84 -15.21 14.02
CA ARG A 24 -5.52 -14.30 14.96
C ARG A 24 -5.21 -14.55 16.44
N GLN A 25 -4.46 -15.59 16.79
CA GLN A 25 -4.13 -15.97 18.17
C GLN A 25 -2.61 -15.90 18.42
N ILE A 26 -2.05 -14.69 18.41
CA ILE A 26 -0.65 -14.45 18.80
C ILE A 26 -0.64 -13.69 20.13
N SER A 27 0.39 -13.90 20.94
CA SER A 27 0.58 -13.16 22.18
C SER A 27 0.62 -11.64 21.92
N VAL A 28 0.16 -10.86 22.90
CA VAL A 28 0.15 -9.38 22.83
C VAL A 28 1.54 -8.83 22.54
N LEU A 29 2.58 -9.44 23.14
CA LEU A 29 3.98 -9.06 22.94
C LEU A 29 4.40 -9.21 21.47
N SER A 30 4.12 -10.35 20.84
CA SER A 30 4.46 -10.58 19.43
C SER A 30 3.68 -9.63 18.50
N THR A 31 2.44 -9.30 18.84
CA THR A 31 1.63 -8.34 18.06
C THR A 31 2.23 -6.93 18.14
N ALA A 32 2.62 -6.48 19.34
CA ALA A 32 3.25 -5.18 19.53
C ALA A 32 4.58 -5.06 18.78
N ILE A 33 5.42 -6.09 18.87
CA ILE A 33 6.71 -6.16 18.15
C ILE A 33 6.47 -6.11 16.64
N TYR A 34 5.49 -6.86 16.13
CA TYR A 34 5.15 -6.84 14.71
C TYR A 34 4.67 -5.46 14.27
N VAL A 35 3.74 -4.84 15.00
CA VAL A 35 3.20 -3.53 14.62
C VAL A 35 4.33 -2.49 14.56
N ALA A 36 5.27 -2.52 15.52
CA ALA A 36 6.43 -1.63 15.54
C ALA A 36 7.43 -1.90 14.40
N LEU A 37 7.74 -3.15 14.08
CA LEU A 37 8.77 -3.52 13.11
C LEU A 37 8.25 -3.70 11.67
N SER A 38 6.96 -3.91 11.47
CA SER A 38 6.38 -4.16 10.15
C SER A 38 6.72 -3.05 9.15
N ARG A 39 6.54 -1.79 9.56
CA ARG A 39 6.81 -0.63 8.72
C ARG A 39 8.30 -0.44 8.45
N THR A 40 9.17 -0.75 9.42
CA THR A 40 10.63 -0.63 9.24
C THR A 40 11.16 -1.71 8.32
N VAL A 41 10.73 -2.96 8.49
CA VAL A 41 11.12 -4.09 7.62
C VAL A 41 10.62 -3.89 6.19
N TRP A 42 9.38 -3.41 6.02
CA TRP A 42 8.86 -3.01 4.72
C TRP A 42 9.72 -1.92 4.05
N ALA A 43 10.07 -0.88 4.81
CA ALA A 43 10.92 0.20 4.31
C ALA A 43 12.33 -0.28 3.93
N ILE A 44 12.94 -1.18 4.71
CA ILE A 44 14.24 -1.80 4.38
C ILE A 44 14.13 -2.61 3.08
N GLY A 45 13.05 -3.37 2.90
CA GLY A 45 12.79 -4.11 1.67
C GLY A 45 12.71 -3.21 0.44
N ILE A 46 12.00 -2.08 0.53
CA ILE A 46 11.94 -1.08 -0.53
C ILE A 46 13.30 -0.40 -0.75
N ALA A 47 14.00 -0.03 0.32
CA ALA A 47 15.34 0.58 0.23
C ALA A 47 16.33 -0.31 -0.51
N TRP A 48 16.26 -1.63 -0.30
CA TRP A 48 17.07 -2.59 -1.04
C TRP A 48 16.77 -2.55 -2.56
N ILE A 49 15.49 -2.49 -2.95
CA ILE A 49 15.09 -2.35 -4.36
C ILE A 49 15.70 -1.08 -4.98
N VAL A 50 15.66 0.03 -4.25
CA VAL A 50 16.24 1.32 -4.70
C VAL A 50 17.75 1.20 -4.88
N ILE A 51 18.46 0.63 -3.89
CA ILE A 51 19.92 0.42 -3.97
C ILE A 51 20.27 -0.42 -5.20
N VAL A 52 19.55 -1.50 -5.45
CA VAL A 52 19.77 -2.36 -6.64
C VAL A 52 19.51 -1.60 -7.94
N CYS A 53 18.53 -0.70 -7.98
CA CYS A 53 18.28 0.16 -9.14
C CYS A 53 19.42 1.16 -9.38
N CYS A 54 20.06 1.66 -8.32
CA CYS A 54 21.18 2.59 -8.41
C CYS A 54 22.51 1.91 -8.80
N THR A 55 22.74 0.65 -8.40
CA THR A 55 24.01 -0.07 -8.60
C THR A 55 24.09 -0.81 -9.95
N GLU A 56 23.24 -0.49 -10.94
CA GLU A 56 23.20 -1.11 -12.29
C GLU A 56 22.98 -2.66 -12.32
N HIS A 57 22.91 -3.33 -11.18
CA HIS A 57 22.66 -4.77 -11.04
C HIS A 57 21.18 -5.17 -11.15
N GLY A 58 20.30 -4.21 -11.47
CA GLY A 58 18.85 -4.35 -11.49
C GLY A 58 18.19 -4.01 -12.83
N ASP A 59 18.85 -4.23 -13.97
CA ASP A 59 18.42 -3.74 -15.29
C ASP A 59 16.92 -3.98 -15.61
N ILE A 60 16.41 -5.19 -15.33
CA ILE A 60 15.00 -5.55 -15.56
C ILE A 60 14.05 -4.70 -14.70
N VAL A 61 14.39 -4.52 -13.43
CA VAL A 61 13.54 -3.83 -12.44
C VAL A 61 13.60 -2.33 -12.66
N LYS A 62 14.79 -1.80 -12.94
CA LYS A 62 15.01 -0.42 -13.36
C LYS A 62 14.18 -0.10 -14.60
N LYS A 63 14.17 -0.97 -15.62
CA LYS A 63 13.40 -0.78 -16.84
C LYS A 63 11.89 -0.82 -16.60
N LEU A 64 11.42 -1.70 -15.72
CA LEU A 64 10.00 -1.77 -15.33
C LEU A 64 9.56 -0.50 -14.60
N LEU A 65 10.34 -0.04 -13.62
CA LEU A 65 10.03 1.15 -12.80
C LEU A 65 10.21 2.46 -13.57
N ALA A 66 11.17 2.51 -14.51
CA ALA A 66 11.41 3.69 -15.35
C ALA A 66 10.40 3.82 -16.50
N TYR A 67 9.45 2.89 -16.64
CA TYR A 67 8.50 2.93 -17.74
C TYR A 67 7.56 4.13 -17.61
N LYS A 68 7.41 4.90 -18.70
CA LYS A 68 6.70 6.19 -18.73
C LYS A 68 5.23 6.09 -18.29
N ILE A 69 4.63 4.89 -18.33
CA ILE A 69 3.26 4.65 -17.84
C ILE A 69 3.10 4.90 -16.33
N TRP A 70 4.17 4.73 -15.56
CA TRP A 70 4.13 4.89 -14.11
C TRP A 70 4.01 6.35 -13.69
N ILE A 71 4.39 7.28 -14.56
CA ILE A 71 4.33 8.72 -14.28
C ILE A 71 2.88 9.21 -14.08
N PRO A 72 1.95 9.03 -15.05
CA PRO A 72 0.56 9.42 -14.84
C PRO A 72 -0.12 8.58 -13.75
N LEU A 73 0.21 7.29 -13.64
CA LEU A 73 -0.35 6.40 -12.62
C LEU A 73 0.07 6.84 -11.19
N SER A 74 1.32 7.26 -11.01
CA SER A 74 1.82 7.77 -9.74
C SER A 74 1.14 9.07 -9.36
N ARG A 75 0.85 9.96 -10.32
CA ARG A 75 0.10 11.19 -10.06
C ARG A 75 -1.34 10.89 -9.64
N LEU A 76 -2.01 10.00 -10.38
CA LEU A 76 -3.40 9.62 -10.08
C LEU A 76 -3.53 8.98 -8.70
N THR A 77 -2.65 8.03 -8.37
CA THR A 77 -2.66 7.36 -7.06
C THR A 77 -2.31 8.31 -5.92
N TYR A 78 -1.42 9.27 -6.13
CA TYR A 78 -1.12 10.32 -5.15
C TYR A 78 -2.32 11.24 -4.90
N CYS A 79 -2.99 11.71 -5.96
CA CYS A 79 -4.22 12.49 -5.85
C CYS A 79 -5.32 11.70 -5.12
N ALA A 80 -5.48 10.40 -5.43
CA ALA A 80 -6.43 9.53 -4.75
C ALA A 80 -6.09 9.39 -3.27
N TYR A 81 -4.82 9.19 -2.92
CA TYR A 81 -4.36 9.09 -1.54
C TYR A 81 -4.70 10.33 -0.71
N LEU A 82 -4.54 11.53 -1.27
CA LEU A 82 -4.88 12.78 -0.58
C LEU A 82 -6.39 12.95 -0.38
N VAL A 83 -7.19 12.59 -1.38
CA VAL A 83 -8.64 12.82 -1.38
C VAL A 83 -9.41 11.72 -0.61
N ASN A 84 -8.89 10.49 -0.59
CA ASN A 84 -9.53 9.35 0.05
C ASN A 84 -9.93 9.58 1.53
N PRO A 85 -9.02 10.01 2.44
CA PRO A 85 -9.39 10.26 3.84
C PRO A 85 -10.38 11.42 3.98
N PHE A 86 -10.30 12.44 3.12
CA PHE A 86 -11.26 13.55 3.13
C PHE A 86 -12.67 13.06 2.81
N ILE A 87 -12.84 12.25 1.75
CA ILE A 87 -14.14 11.66 1.37
C ILE A 87 -14.69 10.80 2.51
N ILE A 88 -13.87 9.92 3.09
CA ILE A 88 -14.30 9.04 4.18
C ILE A 88 -14.75 9.86 5.39
N HIS A 89 -13.98 10.88 5.77
CA HIS A 89 -14.35 11.76 6.88
C HIS A 89 -15.64 12.54 6.60
N SER A 90 -15.80 13.10 5.40
CA SER A 90 -17.02 13.84 5.03
C SER A 90 -18.27 12.95 5.11
N ILE A 91 -18.19 11.73 4.59
CA ILE A 91 -19.32 10.79 4.59
C ILE A 91 -19.58 10.26 6.00
N SER A 92 -18.53 9.99 6.78
CA SER A 92 -18.67 9.60 8.19
C SER A 92 -19.29 10.69 9.07
N LEU A 93 -19.01 11.97 8.80
CA LEU A 93 -19.62 13.09 9.52
C LEU A 93 -21.10 13.26 9.18
N HIS A 94 -21.49 12.95 7.95
CA HIS A 94 -22.88 13.03 7.49
C HIS A 94 -23.71 11.79 7.85
N SER A 95 -23.05 10.71 8.28
CA SER A 95 -23.72 9.46 8.63
C SER A 95 -24.19 9.51 10.08
N GLU A 96 -25.51 9.61 10.28
CA GLU A 96 -26.15 9.66 11.60
C GLU A 96 -26.38 8.25 12.20
N THR A 97 -26.16 7.20 11.41
CA THR A 97 -26.42 5.80 11.80
C THR A 97 -25.13 4.99 11.90
N PRO A 98 -25.00 4.11 12.92
CA PRO A 98 -23.85 3.22 13.03
C PRO A 98 -23.80 2.23 11.86
N VAL A 99 -22.64 2.11 11.23
CA VAL A 99 -22.39 1.17 10.14
C VAL A 99 -22.58 -0.26 10.67
N HIS A 100 -23.60 -0.95 10.17
CA HIS A 100 -23.81 -2.35 10.49
C HIS A 100 -22.83 -3.20 9.67
N PHE A 101 -22.05 -4.04 10.35
CA PHE A 101 -21.05 -4.92 9.73
C PHE A 101 -21.71 -6.10 9.02
N GLU A 102 -22.36 -5.83 7.89
CA GLU A 102 -22.76 -6.86 6.93
C GLU A 102 -21.80 -6.88 5.75
N TRP A 103 -21.37 -8.08 5.34
CA TRP A 103 -20.35 -8.26 4.29
C TRP A 103 -20.74 -7.61 2.95
N LEU A 104 -22.00 -7.77 2.53
CA LEU A 104 -22.51 -7.19 1.28
C LEU A 104 -22.60 -5.66 1.35
N SER A 105 -23.15 -5.12 2.44
CA SER A 105 -23.28 -3.67 2.63
C SER A 105 -21.90 -2.98 2.74
N THR A 106 -20.99 -3.58 3.51
CA THR A 106 -19.63 -3.06 3.71
C THR A 106 -18.83 -3.08 2.41
N SER A 107 -18.92 -4.16 1.63
CA SER A 107 -18.21 -4.26 0.34
C SER A 107 -18.73 -3.24 -0.68
N ALA A 108 -20.06 -3.06 -0.79
CA ALA A 108 -20.65 -2.03 -1.65
C ALA A 108 -20.19 -0.62 -1.26
N THR A 109 -20.12 -0.32 0.05
CA THR A 109 -19.66 0.98 0.56
C THR A 109 -18.18 1.24 0.25
N ILE A 110 -17.32 0.21 0.39
CA ILE A 110 -15.89 0.30 0.04
C ILE A 110 -15.71 0.58 -1.46
N ILE A 111 -16.45 -0.13 -2.31
CA ILE A 111 -16.43 0.11 -3.76
C ILE A 111 -16.87 1.54 -4.07
N GLY A 112 -17.92 2.04 -3.38
CA GLY A 112 -18.36 3.43 -3.47
C GLY A 112 -17.24 4.43 -3.16
N TYR A 113 -16.59 4.28 -2.01
CA TYR A 113 -15.46 5.15 -1.64
C TYR A 113 -14.30 5.08 -2.63
N LEU A 114 -13.98 3.89 -3.16
CA LEU A 114 -12.94 3.72 -4.17
C LEU A 114 -13.30 4.47 -5.46
N VAL A 115 -14.50 4.26 -6.00
CA VAL A 115 -14.95 4.89 -7.25
C VAL A 115 -14.95 6.42 -7.12
N ILE A 116 -15.52 6.96 -6.04
CA ILE A 116 -15.58 8.41 -5.81
C ILE A 116 -14.17 8.98 -5.65
N SER A 117 -13.30 8.32 -4.87
CA SER A 117 -11.92 8.77 -4.65
C SER A 117 -11.10 8.81 -5.94
N TYR A 118 -11.18 7.77 -6.78
CA TYR A 118 -10.48 7.74 -8.06
C TYR A 118 -11.06 8.71 -9.08
N PHE A 119 -12.38 8.94 -9.06
CA PHE A 119 -13.02 9.94 -9.93
C PHE A 119 -12.57 11.36 -9.56
N CYS A 120 -12.60 11.72 -8.28
CA CYS A 120 -12.09 13.00 -7.81
C CYS A 120 -10.58 13.16 -8.06
N ALA A 121 -9.80 12.09 -7.85
CA ALA A 121 -8.37 12.08 -8.15
C ALA A 121 -8.08 12.32 -9.63
N TYR A 122 -8.90 11.75 -10.52
CA TYR A 122 -8.78 11.96 -11.95
C TYR A 122 -9.02 13.43 -12.32
N ILE A 123 -10.09 14.04 -11.80
CA ILE A 123 -10.37 15.48 -11.99
C ILE A 123 -9.19 16.32 -11.48
N LEU A 124 -8.71 16.06 -10.26
CA LEU A 124 -7.59 16.78 -9.67
C LEU A 124 -6.28 16.59 -10.46
N SER A 125 -6.09 15.44 -11.10
CA SER A 125 -4.89 15.17 -11.89
C SER A 125 -4.89 15.86 -13.27
N LEU A 126 -6.08 16.22 -13.77
CA LEU A 126 -6.29 16.92 -15.04
C LEU A 126 -6.18 18.45 -14.92
N MET A 127 -6.48 18.99 -13.74
CA MET A 127 -6.28 20.41 -13.40
C MET A 127 -4.78 20.71 -13.20
#